data_AF-A0A453T8R4-F1
#
_entry.id   AF-A0A453T8R4-F1
#
_cell.length_a   1.000
_cell.length_b   1.000
_cell.length_c   1.000
_cell.angle_alpha   90.00
_cell.angle_beta   90.00
_cell.angle_gamma   90.00
#
_symmetry.space_group_name_H-M   'P 1'
#
loop_
_entity.id
_entity.type
_entity.pdbx_description
1 polymer ?
#
loop_
_entity_poly.entity_id
_entity_poly.type
_entity_poly.pdbx_seq_one_letter_code
_entity_poly.pdbx_strand_id
1 'polypeptide(L)'
;MLGGQSVQRTSLSSFARLFLCKDTKALSTLQRSSLVEKSRQKPHQRMSTLDDALKRSDYDSDPMLKACGISIARNLTQIEGRILQAPKLKAGNDEEFVPQKGRWNLARKKLIRTCSVTRWAVVNFSARCDARGLVRDLTRIAIAMGIQEIEDPHGDAIEESPAVRRAPASRRVDEMFAQLKSKLPGQPKFLLCLLPARKNCEIYGPWKRKCLAEVGIFTQCLAPPPRVNDQYLINVLLKINAKLDGLNTLLQGELPPAPAVLPIVGKVPTIILGMDVSHGQPGQSDRPSIAAVVNSRKWPLISKYRATVHTQSPKLETMSSLFKPRGKEDDGLIRESLIDFYNSTGNRKPDQVIIFRDGVSESQFTDVINIELEQIIQACKFLDEKWEPKFTVIVAQKNHHTRFFQTGCPDNVPPGTVVDKEVCHPKNFDFYMCAHAGMIGTSRLTHYHVLHDEIGFTADELQEFVHSLSYVYQRSTTAISVVAPIMYAHLAAAQVGTFVKLEDMSAGSIPVPELPRLHENVRSSMFFC
;
A
#
# COMPACT_ATOMS: atom_id res chain seq x y z
N MET A 1 -42.88 -39.28 -45.02
CA MET A 1 -43.09 -37.82 -44.93
C MET A 1 -43.30 -37.44 -43.48
N LEU A 2 -42.79 -36.27 -43.13
CA LEU A 2 -42.51 -35.75 -41.80
C LEU A 2 -43.74 -35.54 -40.90
N GLY A 3 -43.50 -35.56 -39.59
CA GLY A 3 -44.40 -35.07 -38.54
C GLY A 3 -44.07 -35.81 -37.23
N GLY A 4 -43.16 -35.33 -36.39
CA GLY A 4 -43.26 -34.06 -35.68
C GLY A 4 -43.77 -34.35 -34.26
N GLN A 5 -42.94 -34.97 -33.41
CA GLN A 5 -43.23 -35.09 -31.98
C GLN A 5 -42.41 -34.07 -31.20
N SER A 6 -43.16 -33.16 -30.57
CA SER A 6 -42.72 -32.18 -29.59
C SER A 6 -42.00 -32.85 -28.42
N VAL A 7 -40.72 -32.55 -28.24
CA VAL A 7 -40.03 -32.86 -26.98
C VAL A 7 -40.56 -31.89 -25.92
N GLN A 8 -41.52 -32.34 -25.12
CA GLN A 8 -41.85 -31.68 -23.85
C GLN A 8 -40.60 -31.69 -22.97
N ARG A 9 -40.04 -30.50 -22.71
CA ARG A 9 -39.08 -30.32 -21.61
C ARG A 9 -39.85 -30.49 -20.29
N THR A 10 -39.85 -31.69 -19.75
CA THR A 10 -40.29 -31.97 -18.39
C THR A 10 -39.30 -31.33 -17.41
N SER A 11 -39.66 -30.18 -16.82
CA SER A 11 -38.92 -29.65 -15.67
C SER A 11 -39.28 -30.48 -14.43
N LEU A 12 -38.44 -31.45 -14.10
CA LEU A 12 -38.50 -32.15 -12.81
C LEU A 12 -38.04 -31.19 -11.70
N SER A 13 -38.99 -30.46 -11.12
CA SER A 13 -38.83 -29.77 -9.84
C SER A 13 -38.97 -30.78 -8.70
N SER A 14 -37.91 -31.56 -8.46
CA SER A 14 -37.80 -32.40 -7.28
C SER A 14 -36.37 -32.34 -6.83
N PHE A 15 -36.09 -31.47 -5.85
CA PHE A 15 -34.88 -31.34 -5.01
C PHE A 15 -33.68 -32.24 -5.38
N ALA A 16 -33.23 -32.16 -6.63
CA ALA A 16 -31.95 -32.70 -7.04
C ALA A 16 -30.93 -31.85 -6.32
N ARG A 17 -29.96 -32.48 -5.66
CA ARG A 17 -28.81 -31.81 -5.05
C ARG A 17 -28.12 -30.98 -6.14
N LEU A 18 -28.55 -29.74 -6.29
CA LEU A 18 -27.82 -28.69 -6.95
C LEU A 18 -26.53 -28.58 -6.15
N PHE A 19 -25.47 -29.21 -6.66
CA PHE A 19 -24.13 -28.80 -6.31
C PHE A 19 -24.09 -27.31 -6.60
N LEU A 20 -24.10 -26.51 -5.53
CA LEU A 20 -23.85 -25.08 -5.61
C LEU A 20 -22.57 -24.92 -6.42
N CYS A 21 -22.72 -24.48 -7.67
CA CYS A 21 -21.60 -23.93 -8.41
C CYS A 21 -20.98 -22.90 -7.47
N LYS A 22 -19.70 -23.08 -7.14
CA LYS A 22 -18.99 -22.23 -6.17
C LYS A 22 -18.77 -20.85 -6.79
N ASP A 23 -19.84 -20.09 -6.95
CA ASP A 23 -19.76 -18.66 -7.22
C ASP A 23 -19.24 -18.02 -5.94
N THR A 24 -17.93 -17.81 -5.89
CA THR A 24 -17.25 -17.15 -4.77
C THR A 24 -17.60 -15.66 -4.79
N LYS A 25 -18.79 -15.32 -4.30
CA LYS A 25 -19.16 -13.92 -4.04
C LYS A 25 -18.23 -13.36 -2.98
N ALA A 26 -17.79 -12.12 -3.17
CA ALA A 26 -17.01 -11.41 -2.19
C ALA A 26 -17.79 -11.33 -0.86
N LEU A 27 -17.14 -11.70 0.25
CA LEU A 27 -17.74 -11.63 1.58
C LEU A 27 -18.12 -10.18 1.93
N SER A 28 -19.30 -10.01 2.54
CA SER A 28 -19.71 -8.72 3.13
C SER A 28 -18.78 -8.31 4.27
N THR A 29 -18.78 -7.03 4.65
CA THR A 29 -17.94 -6.53 5.76
C THR A 29 -18.18 -7.27 7.08
N LEU A 30 -19.44 -7.58 7.40
CA LEU A 30 -19.82 -8.33 8.60
C LEU A 30 -19.29 -9.77 8.53
N GLN A 31 -19.45 -10.42 7.38
CA GLN A 31 -18.92 -11.78 7.17
C GLN A 31 -17.38 -11.80 7.22
N ARG A 32 -16.69 -10.81 6.64
CA ARG A 32 -15.23 -10.69 6.74
C ARG A 32 -14.79 -10.50 8.18
N SER A 33 -15.46 -9.64 8.95
CA SER A 33 -15.15 -9.43 10.36
C SER A 33 -15.31 -10.72 11.16
N SER A 34 -16.42 -11.43 10.97
CA SER A 34 -16.69 -12.70 11.63
C SER A 34 -15.71 -13.80 11.21
N LEU A 35 -15.38 -13.89 9.91
CA LEU A 35 -14.39 -14.84 9.41
C LEU A 35 -13.02 -14.55 10.01
N VAL A 36 -12.59 -13.29 10.02
CA VAL A 36 -11.33 -12.88 10.64
C VAL A 36 -11.35 -13.27 12.10
N GLU A 37 -12.38 -12.93 12.88
CA GLU A 37 -12.50 -13.26 14.29
C GLU A 37 -12.45 -14.77 14.58
N LYS A 38 -13.12 -15.58 13.76
CA LYS A 38 -13.16 -17.04 13.90
C LYS A 38 -11.89 -17.75 13.43
N SER A 39 -11.12 -17.15 12.53
CA SER A 39 -9.89 -17.74 11.96
C SER A 39 -8.61 -17.32 12.67
N ARG A 40 -8.69 -16.38 13.64
CA ARG A 40 -7.52 -15.95 14.42
C ARG A 40 -7.04 -17.10 15.28
N GLN A 41 -5.78 -17.46 15.13
CA GLN A 41 -5.12 -18.38 16.05
C GLN A 41 -3.90 -17.66 16.62
N LYS A 42 -3.83 -17.60 17.96
CA LYS A 42 -2.62 -17.13 18.65
C LYS A 42 -1.46 -18.08 18.35
N PRO A 43 -0.20 -17.63 18.45
CA PRO A 43 0.98 -18.45 18.12
C PRO A 43 0.97 -19.85 18.76
N HIS A 44 0.74 -19.95 20.07
CA HIS A 44 0.67 -21.25 20.76
C HIS A 44 -0.47 -22.15 20.25
N GLN A 45 -1.64 -21.60 19.95
CA GLN A 45 -2.77 -22.38 19.40
C GLN A 45 -2.44 -22.89 18.00
N ARG A 46 -1.79 -22.05 17.19
CA ARG A 46 -1.35 -22.40 15.84
C ARG A 46 -0.29 -23.49 15.89
N MET A 47 0.68 -23.38 16.79
CA MET A 47 1.72 -24.39 17.02
C MET A 47 1.11 -25.74 17.41
N SER A 48 0.21 -25.77 18.40
CA SER A 48 -0.52 -26.99 18.79
C SER A 48 -1.32 -27.59 17.64
N THR A 49 -1.98 -26.76 16.82
CA THR A 49 -2.73 -27.24 15.65
C THR A 49 -1.81 -27.89 14.61
N LEU A 50 -0.60 -27.35 14.41
CA LEU A 50 0.39 -27.89 13.49
C LEU A 50 1.00 -29.19 14.03
N ASP A 51 1.34 -29.25 15.31
CA ASP A 51 1.86 -30.46 15.95
C ASP A 51 0.84 -31.60 15.92
N ASP A 52 -0.43 -31.30 16.18
CA ASP A 52 -1.51 -32.29 16.09
C ASP A 52 -1.74 -32.75 14.65
N ALA A 53 -1.63 -31.86 13.66
CA ALA A 53 -1.74 -32.22 12.26
C ALA A 53 -0.58 -33.14 11.83
N LEU A 54 0.66 -32.82 12.20
CA LEU A 54 1.84 -33.66 11.93
C LEU A 54 1.69 -35.05 12.54
N LYS A 55 1.23 -35.14 13.80
CA LYS A 55 0.97 -36.42 14.48
C LYS A 55 -0.12 -37.24 13.80
N ARG A 56 -1.19 -36.61 13.31
CA ARG A 56 -2.32 -37.30 12.65
C ARG A 56 -1.99 -37.74 11.23
N SER A 57 -1.14 -37.01 10.52
CA SER A 57 -0.75 -37.34 9.15
C SER A 57 0.12 -38.60 9.08
N ASP A 58 0.88 -38.91 10.14
CA ASP A 58 1.72 -40.10 10.28
C ASP A 58 2.52 -40.44 9.00
N TYR A 59 3.25 -39.45 8.47
CA TYR A 59 3.95 -39.57 7.18
C TYR A 59 4.95 -40.74 7.12
N ASP A 60 5.50 -41.17 8.25
CA ASP A 60 6.42 -42.32 8.31
C ASP A 60 5.71 -43.65 7.99
N SER A 61 4.38 -43.69 8.10
CA SER A 61 3.56 -44.85 7.74
C SER A 61 3.23 -44.93 6.25
N ASP A 62 3.49 -43.85 5.49
CA ASP A 62 3.19 -43.79 4.07
C ASP A 62 4.10 -44.75 3.28
N PRO A 63 3.54 -45.75 2.55
CA PRO A 63 4.33 -46.74 1.83
C PRO A 63 5.24 -46.14 0.75
N MET A 64 4.81 -45.05 0.11
CA MET A 64 5.55 -44.38 -0.96
C MET A 64 6.75 -43.61 -0.38
N LEU A 65 6.54 -42.83 0.68
CA LEU A 65 7.66 -42.12 1.35
C LEU A 65 8.71 -43.10 1.89
N LYS A 66 8.26 -44.20 2.50
CA LYS A 66 9.13 -45.24 3.02
C LYS A 66 9.92 -45.96 1.91
N ALA A 67 9.27 -46.29 0.79
CA ALA A 67 9.95 -46.88 -0.37
C ALA A 67 11.00 -45.92 -0.97
N CYS A 68 10.77 -44.61 -0.91
CA CYS A 68 11.72 -43.59 -1.31
C CYS A 68 12.82 -43.29 -0.28
N GLY A 69 12.80 -43.93 0.91
CA GLY A 69 13.77 -43.66 1.98
C GLY A 69 13.62 -42.28 2.63
N ILE A 70 12.44 -41.65 2.50
CA ILE A 70 12.14 -40.33 3.05
C ILE A 70 11.55 -40.50 4.45
N SER A 71 12.08 -39.76 5.42
CA SER A 71 11.48 -39.63 6.77
C SER A 71 11.28 -38.15 7.09
N ILE A 72 10.18 -37.85 7.79
CA ILE A 72 9.80 -36.48 8.13
C ILE A 72 9.93 -36.28 9.63
N ALA A 73 10.72 -35.28 10.03
CA ALA A 73 10.88 -34.94 11.44
C ALA A 73 9.53 -34.54 12.06
N ARG A 74 9.27 -35.02 13.27
CA ARG A 74 7.99 -34.82 13.99
C ARG A 74 7.90 -33.49 14.74
N ASN A 75 9.04 -32.83 14.93
CA ASN A 75 9.16 -31.59 15.67
C ASN A 75 9.41 -30.44 14.69
N LEU A 76 8.90 -29.25 15.03
CA LEU A 76 9.23 -28.04 14.31
C LEU A 76 10.74 -27.78 14.36
N THR A 77 11.32 -27.36 13.23
CA THR A 77 12.73 -26.99 13.13
C THR A 77 13.04 -25.85 14.10
N GLN A 78 14.02 -26.07 14.97
CA GLN A 78 14.57 -25.03 15.84
C GLN A 78 15.62 -24.26 15.07
N ILE A 79 15.53 -22.93 15.12
CA ILE A 79 16.42 -22.04 14.38
C ILE A 79 16.81 -20.86 15.29
N GLU A 80 17.95 -20.25 14.99
CA GLU A 80 18.35 -19.00 15.63
C GLU A 80 17.90 -17.79 14.81
N GLY A 81 17.24 -16.85 15.49
CA GLY A 81 16.87 -15.55 14.92
C GLY A 81 17.56 -14.41 15.66
N ARG A 82 17.84 -13.31 14.94
CA ARG A 82 18.39 -12.08 15.51
C ARG A 82 17.28 -11.06 15.71
N ILE A 83 17.42 -10.15 16.66
CA ILE A 83 16.46 -9.06 16.86
C ILE A 83 17.19 -7.74 16.63
N LEU A 84 16.88 -7.07 15.52
CA LEU A 84 17.38 -5.74 15.22
C LEU A 84 16.76 -4.69 16.15
N GLN A 85 17.58 -3.72 16.55
CA GLN A 85 17.12 -2.60 17.36
C GLN A 85 16.20 -1.70 16.54
N ALA A 86 15.13 -1.20 17.17
CA ALA A 86 14.25 -0.25 16.51
C ALA A 86 15.03 1.04 16.19
N PRO A 87 14.90 1.59 14.97
CA PRO A 87 15.59 2.82 14.62
C PRO A 87 15.03 3.99 15.43
N LYS A 88 15.88 4.96 15.76
CA LYS A 88 15.43 6.18 16.44
C LYS A 88 14.65 7.05 15.46
N LEU A 89 13.55 7.64 15.93
CA LEU A 89 12.73 8.56 15.18
C LEU A 89 12.88 9.98 15.72
N LYS A 90 12.69 10.95 14.82
CA LYS A 90 12.69 12.38 15.12
C LYS A 90 11.29 12.96 14.84
N ALA A 91 10.79 13.74 15.78
CA ALA A 91 9.57 14.55 15.70
C ALA A 91 9.91 16.05 15.66
N GLY A 92 8.90 16.92 15.57
CA GLY A 92 9.08 18.37 15.61
C GLY A 92 9.79 18.84 16.88
N ASN A 93 10.37 20.05 16.81
CA ASN A 93 11.28 20.59 17.83
C ASN A 93 12.54 19.71 18.08
N ASP A 94 12.96 18.96 17.06
CA ASP A 94 14.10 18.05 17.10
C ASP A 94 14.03 16.96 18.19
N GLU A 95 12.82 16.61 18.64
CA GLU A 95 12.62 15.61 19.69
C GLU A 95 12.89 14.19 19.14
N GLU A 96 13.88 13.51 19.71
CA GLU A 96 14.23 12.13 19.36
C GLU A 96 13.59 11.12 20.31
N PHE A 97 13.17 9.97 19.78
CA PHE A 97 12.61 8.88 20.59
C PHE A 97 12.80 7.53 19.90
N VAL A 98 12.81 6.45 20.70
CA VAL A 98 12.89 5.08 20.20
C VAL A 98 11.50 4.44 20.23
N PRO A 99 10.99 3.94 19.09
CA PRO A 99 9.76 3.15 19.06
C PRO A 99 9.82 1.95 20.01
N GLN A 100 8.71 1.66 20.66
CA GLN A 100 8.58 0.53 21.58
C GLN A 100 7.71 -0.55 20.96
N LYS A 101 8.25 -1.76 20.80
CA LYS A 101 7.57 -2.89 20.15
C LYS A 101 6.94 -2.49 18.81
N GLY A 102 7.70 -1.78 17.96
CA GLY A 102 7.23 -1.33 16.64
C GLY A 102 6.10 -0.28 16.68
N ARG A 103 5.90 0.44 17.79
CA ARG A 103 4.86 1.47 17.93
C ARG A 103 5.41 2.72 18.60
N TRP A 104 4.81 3.86 18.26
CA TRP A 104 5.05 5.15 18.91
C TRP A 104 3.76 5.96 19.00
N ASN A 105 3.81 7.11 19.68
CA ASN A 105 2.67 7.99 19.86
C ASN A 105 3.08 9.46 19.63
N LEU A 106 2.26 10.18 18.88
CA LEU A 106 2.46 11.59 18.54
C LEU A 106 1.46 12.53 19.25
N ALA A 107 0.59 12.03 20.12
CA ALA A 107 -0.44 12.84 20.80
C ALA A 107 0.09 14.03 21.62
N ARG A 108 1.37 13.97 22.04
CA ARG A 108 2.04 15.04 22.80
C ARG A 108 3.30 15.57 22.08
N LYS A 109 3.42 15.29 20.78
CA LYS A 109 4.59 15.65 19.98
C LYS A 109 4.14 16.51 18.80
N LYS A 110 5.02 17.41 18.36
CA LYS A 110 4.80 18.17 17.12
C LYS A 110 5.28 17.38 15.91
N LEU A 111 4.74 17.67 14.74
CA LEU A 111 5.18 17.06 13.48
C LEU A 111 6.49 17.70 13.00
N ILE A 112 7.31 16.94 12.26
CA ILE A 112 8.60 17.41 11.73
C ILE A 112 8.43 18.61 10.80
N ARG A 113 7.53 18.49 9.83
CA ARG A 113 7.18 19.55 8.90
C ARG A 113 5.67 19.59 8.77
N THR A 114 5.08 20.68 9.22
CA THR A 114 3.63 20.88 9.19
C THR A 114 3.21 21.44 7.85
N CYS A 115 2.03 21.01 7.39
CA CYS A 115 1.40 21.59 6.22
C CYS A 115 0.68 22.91 6.56
N SER A 116 0.26 23.59 5.50
CA SER A 116 -0.62 24.76 5.56
C SER A 116 -1.98 24.38 5.00
N VAL A 117 -3.04 24.54 5.80
CA VAL A 117 -4.43 24.21 5.45
C VAL A 117 -5.18 25.51 5.24
N THR A 118 -5.00 26.08 4.04
CA THR A 118 -5.63 27.34 3.61
C THR A 118 -6.72 27.08 2.58
N ARG A 119 -7.74 27.95 2.51
CA ARG A 119 -8.82 27.91 1.51
C ARG A 119 -9.42 26.51 1.37
N TRP A 120 -9.96 25.97 2.45
CA TRP A 120 -10.53 24.63 2.47
C TRP A 120 -12.01 24.64 2.81
N ALA A 121 -12.70 23.54 2.49
CA ALA A 121 -14.12 23.38 2.77
C ALA A 121 -14.45 21.94 3.18
N VAL A 122 -15.60 21.78 3.83
CA VAL A 122 -16.16 20.48 4.22
C VAL A 122 -17.34 20.16 3.32
N VAL A 123 -17.36 18.95 2.77
CA VAL A 123 -18.52 18.43 2.02
C VAL A 123 -19.08 17.22 2.74
N ASN A 124 -20.40 17.08 2.74
CA ASN A 124 -21.09 16.01 3.43
C ASN A 124 -22.08 15.30 2.49
N PHE A 125 -21.79 14.03 2.17
CA PHE A 125 -22.66 13.18 1.34
C PHE A 125 -23.74 12.48 2.17
N SER A 126 -24.40 13.23 3.05
CA SER A 126 -25.46 12.74 3.95
C SER A 126 -24.97 11.74 5.02
N ALA A 127 -23.78 11.95 5.59
CA ALA A 127 -23.36 11.26 6.81
C ALA A 127 -24.10 11.84 8.02
N ARG A 128 -24.65 10.98 8.89
CA ARG A 128 -25.17 11.39 10.21
C ARG A 128 -23.99 11.70 11.13
N CYS A 129 -23.41 12.88 11.00
CA CYS A 129 -22.28 13.33 11.80
C CYS A 129 -22.40 14.82 12.12
N ASP A 130 -21.95 15.21 13.31
CA ASP A 130 -21.75 16.61 13.67
C ASP A 130 -20.47 17.11 12.99
N ALA A 131 -20.62 17.69 11.79
CA ALA A 131 -19.51 18.21 11.01
C ALA A 131 -18.81 19.38 11.72
N ARG A 132 -19.56 20.26 12.40
CA ARG A 132 -19.00 21.42 13.12
C ARG A 132 -18.16 20.97 14.31
N GLY A 133 -18.69 20.07 15.14
CA GLY A 133 -17.94 19.49 16.27
C GLY A 133 -16.70 18.74 15.81
N LEU A 134 -16.82 17.95 14.73
CA LEU A 134 -15.69 17.24 14.13
C LEU A 134 -14.57 18.18 13.67
N VAL A 135 -14.92 19.27 12.97
CA VAL A 135 -13.95 20.27 12.52
C VAL A 135 -13.28 20.94 13.71
N ARG A 136 -14.06 21.38 14.71
CA ARG A 136 -13.52 22.02 15.92
C ARG A 136 -12.49 21.11 16.61
N ASP A 137 -12.84 19.84 16.80
CA ASP A 137 -11.97 18.89 17.47
C ASP A 137 -10.73 18.54 16.62
N LEU A 138 -10.89 18.45 15.29
CA LEU A 138 -9.80 18.28 14.34
C LEU A 138 -8.82 19.46 14.40
N THR A 139 -9.32 20.70 14.36
CA THR A 139 -8.51 21.92 14.43
C THR A 139 -7.76 22.03 15.75
N ARG A 140 -8.42 21.75 16.88
CA ARG A 140 -7.79 21.72 18.21
C ARG A 140 -6.58 20.77 18.21
N ILE A 141 -6.74 19.57 17.69
CA ILE A 141 -5.66 18.56 17.66
C ILE A 141 -4.59 18.95 16.63
N ALA A 142 -4.96 19.51 15.48
CA ALA A 142 -4.02 20.00 14.47
C ALA A 142 -3.05 21.02 15.07
N ILE A 143 -3.57 22.01 15.80
CA ILE A 143 -2.77 23.03 16.49
C ILE A 143 -1.86 22.38 17.55
N ALA A 144 -2.37 21.43 18.34
CA ALA A 144 -1.57 20.70 19.33
C ALA A 144 -0.42 19.90 18.69
N MET A 145 -0.62 19.38 17.47
CA MET A 145 0.39 18.69 16.66
C MET A 145 1.34 19.66 15.91
N GLY A 146 1.14 20.97 16.05
CA GLY A 146 2.00 22.02 15.47
C GLY A 146 1.51 22.59 14.14
N ILE A 147 0.38 22.14 13.59
CA ILE A 147 -0.21 22.71 12.36
C ILE A 147 -0.86 24.05 12.72
N GLN A 148 -0.07 25.12 12.74
CA GLN A 148 -0.51 26.46 13.13
C GLN A 148 -1.24 27.21 12.01
N GLU A 149 -0.89 26.93 10.75
CA GLU A 149 -1.52 27.51 9.57
C GLU A 149 -2.76 26.71 9.15
N ILE A 150 -3.75 26.59 10.04
CA ILE A 150 -5.06 26.01 9.73
C ILE A 150 -6.12 27.11 9.83
N GLU A 151 -6.62 27.55 8.68
CA GLU A 151 -7.72 28.51 8.60
C GLU A 151 -9.05 27.85 9.01
N ASP A 152 -10.06 28.63 9.35
CA ASP A 152 -11.43 28.12 9.43
C ASP A 152 -11.90 27.67 8.04
N PRO A 153 -12.68 26.58 7.94
CA PRO A 153 -13.24 26.18 6.66
C PRO A 153 -14.17 27.27 6.12
N HIS A 154 -14.28 27.38 4.80
CA HIS A 154 -15.19 28.30 4.17
C HIS A 154 -16.65 27.92 4.46
N GLY A 155 -17.27 28.69 5.36
CA GLY A 155 -18.67 28.53 5.73
C GLY A 155 -18.97 27.21 6.43
N ASP A 156 -20.26 26.87 6.49
CA ASP A 156 -20.71 25.58 6.99
C ASP A 156 -20.43 24.45 6.00
N ALA A 157 -20.51 23.21 6.49
CA ALA A 157 -20.41 22.03 5.64
C ALA A 157 -21.44 22.08 4.50
N ILE A 158 -20.96 21.86 3.27
CA ILE A 158 -21.82 21.82 2.09
C ILE A 158 -22.49 20.45 2.05
N GLU A 159 -23.79 20.47 2.34
CA GLU A 159 -24.62 19.29 2.38
C GLU A 159 -25.05 18.83 0.98
N GLU A 160 -25.11 17.52 0.80
CA GLU A 160 -25.68 16.93 -0.41
C GLU A 160 -27.16 17.29 -0.55
N SER A 161 -27.52 17.72 -1.77
CA SER A 161 -28.90 18.00 -2.12
C SER A 161 -29.79 16.75 -1.96
N PRO A 162 -30.90 16.83 -1.19
CA PRO A 162 -31.82 15.71 -1.03
C PRO A 162 -32.35 15.13 -2.35
N ALA A 163 -32.45 15.97 -3.39
CA ALA A 163 -32.98 15.60 -4.71
C ALA A 163 -32.11 14.58 -5.44
N VAL A 164 -30.79 14.58 -5.23
CA VAL A 164 -29.85 13.70 -5.96
C VAL A 164 -29.40 12.48 -5.15
N ARG A 165 -29.86 12.30 -3.92
CA ARG A 165 -29.41 11.19 -3.04
C ARG A 165 -29.56 9.79 -3.64
N ARG A 166 -30.55 9.61 -4.52
CA ARG A 166 -30.83 8.34 -5.22
C ARG A 166 -30.21 8.26 -6.62
N ALA A 167 -29.56 9.33 -7.07
CA ALA A 167 -28.90 9.37 -8.37
C ALA A 167 -27.60 8.55 -8.35
N PRO A 168 -27.06 8.21 -9.53
CA PRO A 168 -25.74 7.58 -9.62
C PRO A 168 -24.66 8.40 -8.93
N ALA A 169 -23.64 7.72 -8.37
CA ALA A 169 -22.58 8.36 -7.60
C ALA A 169 -21.84 9.48 -8.37
N SER A 170 -21.65 9.35 -9.69
CA SER A 170 -21.05 10.38 -10.54
C SER A 170 -21.87 11.67 -10.55
N ARG A 171 -23.18 11.58 -10.84
CA ARG A 171 -24.10 12.73 -10.81
C ARG A 171 -24.15 13.42 -9.46
N ARG A 172 -24.08 12.65 -8.37
CA ARG A 172 -24.02 13.19 -6.99
C ARG A 172 -22.74 14.00 -6.75
N VAL A 173 -21.60 13.50 -7.24
CA VAL A 173 -20.31 14.22 -7.17
C VAL A 173 -20.35 15.49 -8.01
N ASP A 174 -20.84 15.44 -9.25
CA ASP A 174 -20.93 16.62 -10.11
C ASP A 174 -21.84 17.71 -9.50
N GLU A 175 -22.98 17.33 -8.92
CA GLU A 175 -23.86 18.25 -8.21
C GLU A 175 -23.18 18.88 -6.99
N MET A 176 -22.43 18.10 -6.22
CA MET A 176 -21.64 18.63 -5.09
C MET A 176 -20.60 19.65 -5.57
N PHE A 177 -19.94 19.40 -6.71
CA PHE A 177 -19.01 20.35 -7.30
C PHE A 177 -19.70 21.60 -7.87
N ALA A 178 -20.93 21.49 -8.37
CA ALA A 178 -21.74 22.64 -8.76
C ALA A 178 -22.06 23.53 -7.54
N GLN A 179 -22.44 22.92 -6.41
CA GLN A 179 -22.64 23.63 -5.15
C GLN A 179 -21.35 24.27 -4.60
N LEU A 180 -20.21 23.57 -4.70
CA LEU A 180 -18.91 24.13 -4.32
C LEU A 180 -18.59 25.39 -5.12
N LYS A 181 -18.81 25.35 -6.45
CA LYS A 181 -18.56 26.50 -7.33
C LYS A 181 -19.48 27.68 -7.05
N SER A 182 -20.72 27.44 -6.63
CA SER A 182 -21.67 28.52 -6.34
C SER A 182 -21.49 29.13 -4.94
N LYS A 183 -21.07 28.33 -3.96
CA LYS A 183 -20.96 28.77 -2.56
C LYS A 183 -19.56 29.28 -2.17
N LEU A 184 -18.51 28.82 -2.85
CA LEU A 184 -17.14 29.22 -2.54
C LEU A 184 -16.70 30.40 -3.43
N PRO A 185 -15.96 31.37 -2.88
CA PRO A 185 -15.47 32.53 -3.65
C PRO A 185 -14.39 32.16 -4.69
N GLY A 186 -13.85 30.94 -4.60
CA GLY A 186 -12.86 30.42 -5.53
C GLY A 186 -12.59 28.93 -5.28
N GLN A 187 -11.74 28.32 -6.12
CA GLN A 187 -11.39 26.91 -5.98
C GLN A 187 -10.69 26.66 -4.63
N PRO A 188 -11.14 25.69 -3.80
CA PRO A 188 -10.46 25.36 -2.56
C PRO A 188 -9.19 24.55 -2.83
N LYS A 189 -8.18 24.68 -1.96
CA LYS A 189 -6.96 23.87 -2.04
C LYS A 189 -7.14 22.48 -1.41
N PHE A 190 -8.04 22.37 -0.43
CA PHE A 190 -8.31 21.12 0.28
C PHE A 190 -9.81 20.92 0.52
N LEU A 191 -10.26 19.66 0.43
CA LEU A 191 -11.63 19.25 0.70
C LEU A 191 -11.67 18.09 1.70
N LEU A 192 -12.31 18.33 2.84
CA LEU A 192 -12.67 17.30 3.80
C LEU A 192 -14.02 16.69 3.41
N CYS A 193 -14.04 15.42 3.05
CA CYS A 193 -15.22 14.75 2.49
C CYS A 193 -15.79 13.73 3.47
N LEU A 194 -16.99 14.01 3.98
CA LEU A 194 -17.71 13.12 4.88
C LEU A 194 -18.59 12.19 4.04
N LEU A 195 -18.28 10.89 4.13
CA LEU A 195 -18.99 9.83 3.44
C LEU A 195 -19.95 9.13 4.42
N PRO A 196 -21.11 8.65 3.95
CA PRO A 196 -21.98 7.79 4.73
C PRO A 196 -21.20 6.63 5.36
N ALA A 197 -21.61 6.20 6.56
CA ALA A 197 -20.97 5.14 7.35
C ALA A 197 -21.12 3.72 6.75
N ARG A 198 -20.86 3.56 5.45
CA ARG A 198 -20.75 2.29 4.74
C ARG A 198 -19.34 2.22 4.14
N LYS A 199 -18.56 1.21 4.54
CA LYS A 199 -17.14 1.04 4.12
C LYS A 199 -16.95 0.91 2.60
N ASN A 200 -18.02 0.66 1.84
CA ASN A 200 -18.03 0.62 0.38
C ASN A 200 -18.92 1.75 -0.16
N CYS A 201 -18.48 2.99 0.00
CA CYS A 201 -19.20 4.14 -0.54
C CYS A 201 -18.87 4.29 -2.03
N GLU A 202 -19.86 4.09 -2.90
CA GLU A 202 -19.72 4.24 -4.36
C GLU A 202 -19.29 5.65 -4.79
N ILE A 203 -19.42 6.62 -3.89
CA ILE A 203 -19.02 8.02 -4.09
C ILE A 203 -17.49 8.17 -4.04
N TYR A 204 -16.78 7.33 -3.30
CA TYR A 204 -15.34 7.47 -3.07
C TYR A 204 -14.53 7.55 -4.37
N GLY A 205 -14.77 6.61 -5.29
CA GLY A 205 -14.07 6.54 -6.58
C GLY A 205 -14.29 7.78 -7.44
N PRO A 206 -15.55 8.11 -7.82
CA PRO A 206 -15.87 9.31 -8.57
C PRO A 206 -15.40 10.60 -7.89
N TRP A 207 -15.52 10.71 -6.57
CA TRP A 207 -15.04 11.87 -5.81
C TRP A 207 -13.53 12.04 -5.94
N LYS A 208 -12.77 10.96 -5.76
CA LYS A 208 -11.30 10.97 -5.90
C LYS A 208 -10.86 11.27 -7.32
N ARG A 209 -11.52 10.70 -8.33
CA ARG A 209 -11.27 10.99 -9.75
C ARG A 209 -11.48 12.48 -10.05
N LYS A 210 -12.62 13.04 -9.64
CA LYS A 210 -12.95 14.46 -9.81
C LYS A 210 -11.90 15.37 -9.14
N CYS A 211 -11.57 15.10 -7.88
CA CYS A 211 -10.61 15.91 -7.14
C CYS A 211 -9.18 15.81 -7.70
N LEU A 212 -8.69 14.59 -7.96
CA LEU A 212 -7.26 14.35 -8.19
C LEU A 212 -6.87 14.38 -9.67
N ALA A 213 -7.76 13.97 -10.58
CA ALA A 213 -7.46 13.93 -12.01
C ALA A 213 -8.03 15.16 -12.74
N GLU A 214 -9.27 15.57 -12.44
CA GLU A 214 -9.95 16.62 -13.22
C GLU A 214 -9.69 18.03 -12.67
N VAL A 215 -9.72 18.23 -11.34
CA VAL A 215 -9.75 19.58 -10.75
C VAL A 215 -8.45 19.95 -10.03
N GLY A 216 -7.68 18.97 -9.55
CA GLY A 216 -6.40 19.21 -8.87
C GLY A 216 -6.51 19.71 -7.43
N ILE A 217 -7.46 19.18 -6.66
CA ILE A 217 -7.72 19.54 -5.26
C ILE A 217 -7.34 18.39 -4.33
N PHE A 218 -6.64 18.68 -3.24
CA PHE A 218 -6.33 17.69 -2.21
C PHE A 218 -7.60 17.28 -1.46
N THR A 219 -7.76 15.98 -1.17
CA THR A 219 -8.95 15.53 -0.44
C THR A 219 -8.67 14.42 0.59
N GLN A 220 -9.34 14.55 1.73
CA GLN A 220 -9.40 13.53 2.77
C GLN A 220 -10.85 13.08 2.96
N CYS A 221 -11.13 11.82 2.62
CA CYS A 221 -12.43 11.22 2.88
C CYS A 221 -12.47 10.61 4.29
N LEU A 222 -13.62 10.72 4.95
CA LEU A 222 -13.88 10.23 6.30
C LEU A 222 -15.22 9.50 6.30
N ALA A 223 -15.26 8.34 6.94
CA ALA A 223 -16.50 7.71 7.39
C ALA A 223 -16.40 7.63 8.92
N PRO A 224 -16.74 8.73 9.63
CA PRO A 224 -16.50 8.81 11.07
C PRO A 224 -17.33 7.75 11.81
N PRO A 225 -16.75 7.05 12.81
CA PRO A 225 -17.52 6.19 13.70
C PRO A 225 -18.49 7.03 14.55
N PRO A 226 -19.53 6.43 15.16
CA PRO A 226 -20.47 7.15 16.02
C PRO A 226 -19.81 7.92 17.17
N ARG A 227 -18.65 7.44 17.65
CA ARG A 227 -17.81 8.12 18.63
C ARG A 227 -16.42 8.33 18.04
N VAL A 228 -16.11 9.58 17.71
CA VAL A 228 -14.78 10.00 17.27
C VAL A 228 -13.91 10.25 18.50
N ASN A 229 -12.66 9.77 18.48
CA ASN A 229 -11.70 9.99 19.55
C ASN A 229 -10.44 10.69 19.01
N ASP A 230 -9.64 11.25 19.92
CA ASP A 230 -8.43 11.99 19.55
C ASP A 230 -7.45 11.15 18.73
N GLN A 231 -7.31 9.85 19.03
CA GLN A 231 -6.41 8.97 18.28
C GLN A 231 -6.86 8.77 16.81
N TYR A 232 -8.17 8.73 16.55
CA TYR A 232 -8.72 8.70 15.21
C TYR A 232 -8.36 9.99 14.46
N LEU A 233 -8.56 11.15 15.10
CA LEU A 233 -8.27 12.46 14.50
C LEU A 233 -6.77 12.67 14.26
N ILE A 234 -5.91 12.23 15.19
CA ILE A 234 -4.45 12.20 14.97
C ILE A 234 -4.14 11.41 13.70
N ASN A 235 -4.66 10.20 13.54
CA ASN A 235 -4.42 9.37 12.34
C ASN A 235 -5.00 9.98 11.05
N VAL A 236 -6.01 10.84 11.15
CA VAL A 236 -6.53 11.63 10.02
C VAL A 236 -5.56 12.76 9.68
N LEU A 237 -5.10 13.50 10.69
CA LEU A 237 -4.17 14.61 10.54
C LEU A 237 -2.81 14.16 9.98
N LEU A 238 -2.32 12.98 10.36
CA LEU A 238 -1.11 12.40 9.76
C LEU A 238 -1.24 12.27 8.23
N LYS A 239 -2.41 11.88 7.74
CA LYS A 239 -2.69 11.74 6.30
C LYS A 239 -2.87 13.09 5.62
N ILE A 240 -3.57 14.02 6.27
CA ILE A 240 -3.74 15.38 5.76
C ILE A 240 -2.37 16.07 5.63
N ASN A 241 -1.54 15.98 6.67
CA ASN A 241 -0.20 16.55 6.67
C ASN A 241 0.65 15.99 5.52
N ALA A 242 0.69 14.65 5.36
CA ALA A 242 1.45 14.01 4.28
C ALA A 242 0.94 14.39 2.87
N LYS A 243 -0.38 14.55 2.68
CA LYS A 243 -0.97 14.99 1.40
C LYS A 243 -0.61 16.43 1.05
N LEU A 244 -0.59 17.31 2.04
CA LEU A 244 -0.31 18.74 1.89
C LEU A 244 1.18 19.05 2.08
N ASP A 245 2.05 18.16 1.57
CA ASP A 245 3.51 18.28 1.53
C ASP A 245 4.26 18.27 2.89
N GLY A 246 3.54 18.06 4.00
CA GLY A 246 4.11 17.88 5.33
C GLY A 246 4.86 16.55 5.52
N LEU A 247 5.57 16.44 6.63
CA LEU A 247 6.25 15.23 7.11
C LEU A 247 5.99 15.06 8.60
N ASN A 248 5.55 13.86 9.00
CA ASN A 248 5.12 13.61 10.37
C ASN A 248 6.31 13.30 11.27
N THR A 249 7.12 12.33 10.85
CA THR A 249 8.32 11.86 11.53
C THR A 249 9.41 11.53 10.51
N LEU A 250 10.65 11.54 10.96
CA LEU A 250 11.83 11.09 10.21
C LEU A 250 12.60 10.04 11.00
N LEU A 251 13.40 9.22 10.32
CA LEU A 251 14.47 8.48 10.99
C LEU A 251 15.55 9.46 11.45
N GLN A 252 16.20 9.13 12.57
CA GLN A 252 17.42 9.81 12.99
C GLN A 252 18.44 9.71 11.85
N GLY A 253 19.12 10.81 11.53
CA GLY A 253 20.09 10.85 10.44
C GLY A 253 19.49 10.86 9.02
N GLU A 254 18.19 11.09 8.81
CA GLU A 254 17.70 11.45 7.46
C GLU A 254 18.09 12.89 7.05
N LEU A 255 18.40 13.74 8.04
CA LEU A 255 18.74 15.15 7.82
C LEU A 255 20.24 15.42 8.10
N PRO A 256 20.83 16.44 7.46
CA PRO A 256 22.21 16.91 7.73
C PRO A 256 22.46 17.23 9.23
N PRO A 257 23.71 17.16 9.74
CA PRO A 257 24.97 17.29 8.98
C PRO A 257 25.62 16.00 8.46
N ALA A 258 25.10 14.80 8.76
CA ALA A 258 25.49 13.58 8.06
C ALA A 258 24.44 12.48 8.25
N PRO A 259 24.04 11.75 7.20
CA PRO A 259 23.18 10.59 7.36
C PRO A 259 23.94 9.43 7.99
N ALA A 260 23.98 9.40 9.32
CA ALA A 260 24.71 8.39 10.09
C ALA A 260 24.05 7.01 10.05
N VAL A 261 22.72 6.94 9.90
CA VAL A 261 21.98 5.69 10.06
C VAL A 261 22.02 4.82 8.81
N LEU A 262 22.21 5.39 7.62
CA LEU A 262 22.29 4.61 6.36
C LEU A 262 23.32 5.20 5.38
N PRO A 263 24.62 5.01 5.63
CA PRO A 263 25.69 5.58 4.80
C PRO A 263 25.58 5.24 3.31
N ILE A 264 25.10 4.03 2.99
CA ILE A 264 25.04 3.55 1.60
C ILE A 264 24.02 4.29 0.73
N VAL A 265 22.90 4.75 1.30
CA VAL A 265 21.88 5.53 0.57
C VAL A 265 22.00 7.04 0.77
N GLY A 266 22.76 7.47 1.78
CA GLY A 266 22.90 8.89 2.13
C GLY A 266 24.10 9.60 1.52
N LYS A 267 25.10 8.86 1.00
CA LYS A 267 26.35 9.42 0.45
C LYS A 267 26.27 9.81 -1.02
N VAL A 268 25.56 9.02 -1.81
CA VAL A 268 25.37 9.26 -3.25
C VAL A 268 23.88 9.41 -3.56
N PRO A 269 23.49 10.18 -4.59
CA PRO A 269 22.10 10.28 -5.04
C PRO A 269 21.47 8.90 -5.28
N THR A 270 20.59 8.48 -4.37
CA THR A 270 19.93 7.17 -4.41
C THR A 270 18.42 7.35 -4.52
N ILE A 271 17.82 6.75 -5.54
CA ILE A 271 16.36 6.65 -5.68
C ILE A 271 15.90 5.28 -5.15
N ILE A 272 14.83 5.29 -4.36
CA ILE A 272 14.19 4.07 -3.84
C ILE A 272 12.84 3.93 -4.52
N LEU A 273 12.64 2.80 -5.20
CA LEU A 273 11.44 2.45 -5.93
C LEU A 273 10.66 1.37 -5.18
N GLY A 274 9.34 1.54 -5.10
CA GLY A 274 8.39 0.52 -4.66
C GLY A 274 7.45 0.17 -5.79
N MET A 275 7.30 -1.12 -6.07
CA MET A 275 6.53 -1.63 -7.20
C MET A 275 5.51 -2.65 -6.72
N ASP A 276 4.24 -2.45 -7.07
CA ASP A 276 3.13 -3.37 -6.77
C ASP A 276 2.16 -3.43 -7.95
N VAL A 277 1.51 -4.58 -8.12
CA VAL A 277 0.42 -4.77 -9.08
C VAL A 277 -0.83 -5.20 -8.32
N SER A 278 -1.88 -4.40 -8.42
CA SER A 278 -3.17 -4.73 -7.81
C SER A 278 -4.11 -5.32 -8.85
N HIS A 279 -4.68 -6.49 -8.54
CA HIS A 279 -5.71 -7.13 -9.35
C HIS A 279 -7.13 -6.82 -8.87
N GLY A 280 -8.11 -7.06 -9.75
CA GLY A 280 -9.53 -7.09 -9.39
C GLY A 280 -9.84 -8.16 -8.34
N GLN A 281 -10.97 -8.02 -7.63
CA GLN A 281 -11.38 -9.01 -6.63
C GLN A 281 -11.69 -10.37 -7.30
N PRO A 282 -11.55 -11.51 -6.59
CA PRO A 282 -11.96 -12.80 -7.10
C PRO A 282 -13.40 -12.76 -7.64
N GLY A 283 -13.59 -13.25 -8.87
CA GLY A 283 -14.85 -13.15 -9.61
C GLY A 283 -15.01 -11.90 -10.51
N GLN A 284 -14.03 -10.99 -10.52
CA GLN A 284 -13.96 -9.85 -11.45
C GLN A 284 -12.84 -10.07 -12.47
N SER A 285 -12.97 -11.10 -13.31
CA SER A 285 -11.95 -11.52 -14.29
C SER A 285 -11.59 -10.44 -15.29
N ASP A 286 -12.54 -9.55 -15.60
CA ASP A 286 -12.43 -8.62 -16.73
C ASP A 286 -11.85 -7.27 -16.30
N ARG A 287 -11.56 -7.09 -15.00
CA ARG A 287 -10.96 -5.85 -14.51
C ARG A 287 -9.47 -5.80 -14.83
N PRO A 288 -8.98 -4.69 -15.41
CA PRO A 288 -7.55 -4.51 -15.65
C PRO A 288 -6.79 -4.52 -14.32
N SER A 289 -5.55 -4.99 -14.38
CA SER A 289 -4.63 -4.86 -13.25
C SER A 289 -4.05 -3.45 -13.23
N ILE A 290 -3.64 -2.99 -12.06
CA ILE A 290 -3.09 -1.64 -11.90
C ILE A 290 -1.69 -1.77 -11.36
N ALA A 291 -0.74 -1.36 -12.18
CA ALA A 291 0.67 -1.31 -11.88
C ALA A 291 0.99 0.05 -11.26
N ALA A 292 1.69 0.05 -10.12
CA ALA A 292 2.10 1.26 -9.44
C ALA A 292 3.61 1.26 -9.20
N VAL A 293 4.26 2.36 -9.54
CA VAL A 293 5.63 2.67 -9.15
C VAL A 293 5.60 3.85 -8.19
N VAL A 294 6.25 3.70 -7.05
CA VAL A 294 6.46 4.75 -6.06
C VAL A 294 7.93 5.08 -5.98
N ASN A 295 8.30 6.36 -6.04
CA ASN A 295 9.69 6.81 -5.93
C ASN A 295 9.92 7.71 -4.71
N SER A 296 11.07 7.56 -4.06
CA SER A 296 11.52 8.51 -3.04
C SER A 296 11.80 9.89 -3.65
N ARG A 297 11.67 10.95 -2.84
CA ARG A 297 11.86 12.35 -3.25
C ARG A 297 12.75 13.09 -2.28
N LYS A 298 13.37 14.18 -2.77
CA LYS A 298 14.18 15.09 -1.96
C LYS A 298 15.31 14.36 -1.22
N TRP A 299 16.05 13.51 -1.95
CA TRP A 299 17.28 12.87 -1.45
C TRP A 299 18.14 13.86 -0.66
N PRO A 300 18.66 13.49 0.52
CA PRO A 300 18.76 12.12 1.07
C PRO A 300 17.54 11.61 1.86
N LEU A 301 16.38 12.28 1.80
CA LEU A 301 15.19 11.81 2.51
C LEU A 301 14.67 10.47 1.98
N ILE A 302 14.32 9.58 2.89
CA ILE A 302 13.66 8.28 2.61
C ILE A 302 12.22 8.24 3.14
N SER A 303 11.76 9.32 3.78
CA SER A 303 10.40 9.44 4.31
C SER A 303 9.37 10.08 3.36
N LYS A 304 9.78 10.52 2.16
CA LYS A 304 8.91 11.25 1.23
C LYS A 304 8.84 10.58 -0.14
N TYR A 305 7.63 10.44 -0.67
CA TYR A 305 7.38 9.65 -1.87
C TYR A 305 6.41 10.32 -2.85
N ARG A 306 6.46 9.89 -4.10
CA ARG A 306 5.45 10.12 -5.16
C ARG A 306 5.05 8.78 -5.77
N ALA A 307 3.86 8.69 -6.36
CA ALA A 307 3.41 7.52 -7.09
C ALA A 307 3.02 7.87 -8.53
N THR A 308 3.32 6.95 -9.45
CA THR A 308 2.78 6.91 -10.81
C THR A 308 2.12 5.54 -11.01
N VAL A 309 1.00 5.51 -11.75
CA VAL A 309 0.17 4.31 -11.92
C VAL A 309 -0.28 4.15 -13.36
N HIS A 310 -0.24 2.92 -13.87
CA HIS A 310 -0.78 2.54 -15.18
C HIS A 310 -1.71 1.33 -15.05
N THR A 311 -2.62 1.21 -16.00
CA THR A 311 -3.41 0.00 -16.21
C THR A 311 -2.63 -0.98 -17.08
N GLN A 312 -2.84 -2.27 -16.82
CA GLN A 312 -2.34 -3.34 -17.66
C GLN A 312 -3.36 -4.47 -17.76
N SER A 313 -3.06 -5.46 -18.59
CA SER A 313 -3.94 -6.59 -18.83
C SER A 313 -4.39 -7.28 -17.52
N PRO A 314 -5.64 -7.77 -17.45
CA PRO A 314 -6.13 -8.47 -16.27
C PRO A 314 -5.22 -9.63 -15.85
N LYS A 315 -4.94 -9.74 -14.55
CA LYS A 315 -4.13 -10.80 -13.92
C LYS A 315 -2.68 -10.93 -14.43
N LEU A 316 -2.19 -9.96 -15.19
CA LEU A 316 -0.77 -9.88 -15.54
C LEU A 316 -0.02 -9.35 -14.32
N GLU A 317 0.87 -10.16 -13.76
CA GLU A 317 1.74 -9.76 -12.63
C GLU A 317 2.95 -8.96 -13.11
N THR A 318 3.56 -9.36 -14.23
CA THR A 318 4.73 -8.69 -14.81
C THR A 318 4.36 -7.28 -15.27
N MET A 319 5.15 -6.27 -14.87
CA MET A 319 4.91 -4.88 -15.26
C MET A 319 5.46 -4.62 -16.67
N SER A 320 4.56 -4.46 -17.64
CA SER A 320 4.90 -4.28 -19.06
C SER A 320 4.98 -2.82 -19.52
N SER A 321 4.72 -1.86 -18.63
CA SER A 321 4.68 -0.42 -18.94
C SER A 321 5.67 0.40 -18.11
N LEU A 322 6.77 -0.23 -17.69
CA LEU A 322 7.86 0.47 -16.99
C LEU A 322 8.60 1.39 -17.95
N PHE A 323 8.82 0.93 -19.17
CA PHE A 323 9.35 1.69 -20.30
C PHE A 323 8.43 1.52 -21.51
N LYS A 324 7.94 2.63 -22.09
CA LYS A 324 7.02 2.65 -23.22
C LYS A 324 7.43 3.75 -24.20
N PRO A 325 8.44 3.51 -25.06
CA PRO A 325 8.95 4.53 -25.97
C PRO A 325 7.87 4.95 -26.97
N ARG A 326 7.75 6.26 -27.16
CA ARG A 326 6.82 6.91 -28.09
C ARG A 326 7.56 8.01 -28.85
N GLY A 327 8.20 7.63 -29.96
CA GLY A 327 9.02 8.54 -30.75
C GLY A 327 10.24 9.02 -29.96
N LYS A 328 10.30 10.33 -29.67
CA LYS A 328 11.37 10.94 -28.86
C LYS A 328 11.03 11.04 -27.37
N GLU A 329 9.87 10.53 -26.97
CA GLU A 329 9.43 10.51 -25.57
C GLU A 329 9.30 9.06 -25.08
N ASP A 330 9.15 8.90 -23.77
CA ASP A 330 8.81 7.64 -23.13
C ASP A 330 7.59 7.89 -22.23
N ASP A 331 6.52 7.12 -22.47
CA ASP A 331 5.26 7.17 -21.73
C ASP A 331 5.23 6.12 -20.59
N GLY A 332 6.38 5.56 -20.20
CA GLY A 332 6.55 4.55 -19.15
C GLY A 332 6.55 5.11 -17.73
N LEU A 333 6.24 4.25 -16.75
CA LEU A 333 6.19 4.60 -15.32
C LEU A 333 7.52 5.10 -14.76
N ILE A 334 8.63 4.59 -15.29
CA ILE A 334 9.96 4.86 -14.76
C ILE A 334 10.42 6.26 -15.12
N ARG A 335 10.21 6.73 -16.35
CA ARG A 335 10.59 8.10 -16.74
C ARG A 335 9.99 9.14 -15.81
N GLU A 336 8.71 9.02 -15.48
CA GLU A 336 8.07 9.96 -14.56
C GLU A 336 8.76 9.97 -13.19
N SER A 337 9.16 8.81 -12.69
CA SER A 337 9.87 8.65 -11.41
C SER A 337 11.26 9.29 -11.46
N LEU A 338 12.00 9.08 -12.55
CA LEU A 338 13.36 9.62 -12.72
C LEU A 338 13.35 11.15 -12.90
N ILE A 339 12.41 11.69 -13.68
CA ILE A 339 12.25 13.15 -13.83
C ILE A 339 11.86 13.81 -12.51
N ASP A 340 10.95 13.19 -11.74
CA ASP A 340 10.56 13.73 -10.44
C ASP A 340 11.71 13.69 -9.43
N PHE A 341 12.50 12.61 -9.42
CA PHE A 341 13.71 12.55 -8.61
C PHE A 341 14.69 13.66 -9.00
N TYR A 342 15.00 13.81 -10.29
CA TYR A 342 15.90 14.83 -10.80
C TYR A 342 15.47 16.24 -10.36
N ASN A 343 14.20 16.58 -10.57
CA ASN A 343 13.65 17.88 -10.18
C ASN A 343 13.63 18.08 -8.66
N SER A 344 13.34 17.04 -7.88
CA SER A 344 13.25 17.15 -6.41
C SER A 344 14.60 17.11 -5.69
N THR A 345 15.69 16.80 -6.38
CA THR A 345 17.05 16.63 -5.81
C THR A 345 18.07 17.65 -6.30
N GLY A 346 17.59 18.75 -6.89
CA GLY A 346 18.44 19.83 -7.38
C GLY A 346 19.15 19.45 -8.67
N ASN A 347 18.45 18.83 -9.61
CA ASN A 347 18.94 18.47 -10.94
C ASN A 347 20.08 17.43 -10.92
N ARG A 348 20.00 16.46 -10.00
CA ARG A 348 20.93 15.33 -9.91
C ARG A 348 20.26 14.05 -10.36
N LYS A 349 20.97 13.28 -11.19
CA LYS A 349 20.54 11.93 -11.58
C LYS A 349 20.88 10.97 -10.44
N PRO A 350 20.07 9.93 -10.19
CA PRO A 350 20.45 8.90 -9.25
C PRO A 350 21.68 8.15 -9.76
N ASP A 351 22.68 7.96 -8.91
CA ASP A 351 23.81 7.05 -9.14
C ASP A 351 23.47 5.62 -8.71
N GLN A 352 22.43 5.49 -7.89
CA GLN A 352 21.93 4.21 -7.37
C GLN A 352 20.40 4.14 -7.46
N VAL A 353 19.89 2.97 -7.86
CA VAL A 353 18.45 2.67 -7.96
C VAL A 353 18.18 1.39 -7.15
N ILE A 354 17.46 1.53 -6.04
CA ILE A 354 17.03 0.40 -5.21
C ILE A 354 15.57 0.10 -5.50
N ILE A 355 15.25 -1.13 -5.89
CA ILE A 355 13.92 -1.55 -6.31
C ILE A 355 13.36 -2.56 -5.31
N PHE A 356 12.21 -2.24 -4.74
CA PHE A 356 11.41 -3.15 -3.93
C PHE A 356 10.16 -3.59 -4.70
N ARG A 357 10.04 -4.89 -4.96
CA ARG A 357 8.94 -5.48 -5.73
C ARG A 357 8.07 -6.40 -4.86
N ASP A 358 6.76 -6.16 -4.80
CA ASP A 358 5.78 -7.02 -4.11
C ASP A 358 4.88 -7.72 -5.12
N GLY A 359 4.31 -8.88 -4.77
CA GLY A 359 3.28 -9.55 -5.57
C GLY A 359 3.76 -10.66 -6.52
N VAL A 360 5.06 -10.93 -6.61
CA VAL A 360 5.60 -11.97 -7.50
C VAL A 360 5.96 -13.26 -6.75
N SER A 361 5.73 -14.42 -7.36
CA SER A 361 6.19 -15.72 -6.88
C SER A 361 7.63 -16.02 -7.33
N GLU A 362 8.28 -17.01 -6.70
CA GLU A 362 9.65 -17.42 -7.07
C GLU A 362 9.80 -17.79 -8.55
N SER A 363 8.77 -18.39 -9.14
CA SER A 363 8.74 -18.73 -10.57
C SER A 363 8.82 -17.52 -11.51
N GLN A 364 8.61 -16.31 -11.00
CA GLN A 364 8.61 -15.06 -11.77
C GLN A 364 9.87 -14.21 -11.51
N PHE A 365 10.79 -14.65 -10.66
CA PHE A 365 12.01 -13.88 -10.34
C PHE A 365 12.85 -13.59 -11.58
N THR A 366 12.94 -14.56 -12.50
CA THR A 366 13.61 -14.39 -13.79
C THR A 366 12.95 -13.31 -14.64
N ASP A 367 11.62 -13.20 -14.63
CA ASP A 367 10.91 -12.16 -15.39
C ASP A 367 11.16 -10.77 -14.78
N VAL A 368 11.25 -10.66 -13.45
CA VAL A 368 11.59 -9.39 -12.79
C VAL A 368 12.97 -8.90 -13.25
N ILE A 369 13.97 -9.79 -13.34
CA ILE A 369 15.30 -9.41 -13.82
C ILE A 369 15.33 -9.15 -15.32
N ASN A 370 14.86 -10.11 -16.13
CA ASN A 370 15.05 -10.04 -17.58
C ASN A 370 14.08 -9.08 -18.28
N ILE A 371 12.94 -8.74 -17.65
CA ILE A 371 11.90 -7.91 -18.27
C ILE A 371 11.73 -6.61 -17.48
N GLU A 372 11.52 -6.66 -16.17
CA GLU A 372 11.23 -5.44 -15.41
C GLU A 372 12.49 -4.57 -15.20
N LEU A 373 13.59 -5.16 -14.73
CA LEU A 373 14.86 -4.45 -14.55
C LEU A 373 15.43 -3.95 -15.89
N GLU A 374 15.37 -4.77 -16.95
CA GLU A 374 15.82 -4.34 -18.28
C GLU A 374 15.03 -3.13 -18.80
N GLN A 375 13.71 -3.06 -18.60
CA GLN A 375 12.93 -1.87 -18.93
C GLN A 375 13.38 -0.64 -18.12
N ILE A 376 13.71 -0.80 -16.83
CA ILE A 376 14.20 0.31 -16.00
C ILE A 376 15.55 0.83 -16.52
N ILE A 377 16.45 -0.08 -16.90
CA ILE A 377 17.76 0.24 -17.51
C ILE A 377 17.54 1.00 -18.82
N GLN A 378 16.63 0.52 -19.67
CA GLN A 378 16.28 1.18 -20.94
C GLN A 378 15.73 2.60 -20.72
N ALA A 379 14.87 2.80 -19.72
CA ALA A 379 14.36 4.13 -19.37
C ALA A 379 15.48 5.10 -18.93
N CYS A 380 16.49 4.61 -18.21
CA CYS A 380 17.67 5.41 -17.84
C CYS A 380 18.48 5.81 -19.08
N LYS A 381 18.83 4.82 -19.93
CA LYS A 381 19.59 5.03 -21.17
C LYS A 381 18.86 5.91 -22.18
N PHE A 382 17.53 5.85 -22.22
CA PHE A 382 16.72 6.69 -23.10
C PHE A 382 16.79 8.18 -22.70
N LEU A 383 16.93 8.47 -21.41
CA LEU A 383 17.11 9.85 -20.91
C LEU A 383 18.54 10.36 -21.10
N ASP A 384 19.53 9.47 -20.95
CA ASP A 384 20.94 9.75 -21.20
C ASP A 384 21.68 8.45 -21.47
N GLU A 385 22.17 8.29 -22.69
CA GLU A 385 22.84 7.07 -23.17
C GLU A 385 24.07 6.70 -22.33
N LYS A 386 24.73 7.68 -21.71
CA LYS A 386 25.94 7.47 -20.88
C LYS A 386 25.62 7.22 -19.42
N TRP A 387 24.35 7.26 -19.03
CA TRP A 387 23.96 7.16 -17.64
C TRP A 387 23.82 5.69 -17.22
N GLU A 388 24.71 5.27 -16.33
CA GLU A 388 24.82 3.89 -15.84
C GLU A 388 24.73 3.87 -14.31
N PRO A 389 23.52 3.99 -13.73
CA PRO A 389 23.35 3.86 -12.29
C PRO A 389 23.51 2.40 -11.86
N LYS A 390 23.86 2.19 -10.59
CA LYS A 390 23.90 0.86 -9.98
C LYS A 390 22.53 0.41 -9.52
N PHE A 391 22.20 -0.85 -9.74
CA PHE A 391 20.89 -1.43 -9.39
C PHE A 391 20.96 -2.46 -8.26
N THR A 392 19.98 -2.39 -7.35
CA THR A 392 19.69 -3.47 -6.40
C THR A 392 18.19 -3.81 -6.49
N VAL A 393 17.86 -5.09 -6.71
CA VAL A 393 16.48 -5.58 -6.87
C VAL A 393 16.13 -6.53 -5.74
N ILE A 394 15.09 -6.19 -4.98
CA ILE A 394 14.64 -6.93 -3.80
C ILE A 394 13.15 -7.25 -3.97
N VAL A 395 12.82 -8.54 -4.00
CA VAL A 395 11.43 -9.00 -3.94
C VAL A 395 11.01 -9.18 -2.48
N ALA A 396 9.84 -8.65 -2.11
CA ALA A 396 9.24 -8.87 -0.81
C ALA A 396 7.98 -9.74 -0.94
N GLN A 397 7.95 -10.89 -0.28
CA GLN A 397 6.81 -11.80 -0.28
C GLN A 397 6.16 -11.85 1.09
N LYS A 398 4.96 -11.27 1.18
CA LYS A 398 4.12 -11.35 2.37
C LYS A 398 3.17 -12.55 2.35
N ASN A 399 2.97 -13.23 1.22
CA ASN A 399 1.99 -14.30 1.11
C ASN A 399 2.66 -15.67 0.96
N HIS A 400 3.19 -16.20 2.07
CA HIS A 400 3.84 -17.51 2.13
C HIS A 400 3.35 -18.33 3.35
N HIS A 401 3.78 -19.59 3.41
CA HIS A 401 3.30 -20.57 4.40
C HIS A 401 4.19 -20.67 5.66
N THR A 402 5.42 -20.15 5.62
CA THR A 402 6.37 -20.14 6.75
C THR A 402 5.83 -19.35 7.95
N ARG A 403 5.92 -19.92 9.15
CA ARG A 403 5.56 -19.27 10.41
C ARG A 403 6.67 -19.48 11.42
N PHE A 404 6.96 -18.43 12.17
CA PHE A 404 7.99 -18.42 13.20
C PHE A 404 7.31 -18.30 14.57
N PHE A 405 7.79 -19.08 15.51
CA PHE A 405 7.29 -19.15 16.88
C PHE A 405 8.45 -18.93 17.83
N GLN A 406 8.21 -18.27 18.95
CA GLN A 406 9.22 -18.07 19.97
C GLN A 406 9.19 -19.24 20.96
N THR A 407 10.32 -19.90 21.16
CA THR A 407 10.44 -21.01 22.12
C THR A 407 10.08 -20.56 23.53
N GLY A 408 9.18 -21.28 24.20
CA GLY A 408 8.77 -21.00 25.58
C GLY A 408 7.92 -19.73 25.77
N CYS A 409 7.52 -19.05 24.69
CA CYS A 409 6.74 -17.81 24.75
C CYS A 409 5.44 -17.96 23.94
N PRO A 410 4.26 -17.65 24.51
CA PRO A 410 2.98 -17.79 23.82
C PRO A 410 2.68 -16.65 22.83
N ASP A 411 3.51 -15.61 22.85
CA ASP A 411 3.38 -14.40 22.04
C ASP A 411 4.01 -14.56 20.65
N ASN A 412 3.74 -13.58 19.79
CA ASN A 412 4.40 -13.49 18.50
C ASN A 412 5.88 -13.17 18.65
N VAL A 413 6.68 -13.53 17.65
CA VAL A 413 8.07 -13.09 17.59
C VAL A 413 8.15 -11.56 17.68
N PRO A 414 9.16 -11.01 18.36
CA PRO A 414 9.24 -9.57 18.59
C PRO A 414 9.53 -8.80 17.28
N PRO A 415 9.07 -7.55 17.16
CA PRO A 415 9.45 -6.67 16.06
C PRO A 415 10.97 -6.51 16.00
N GLY A 416 11.55 -6.50 14.81
CA GLY A 416 12.99 -6.57 14.56
C GLY A 416 13.53 -7.99 14.37
N THR A 417 12.73 -9.04 14.55
CA THR A 417 13.19 -10.42 14.32
C THR A 417 13.63 -10.60 12.86
N VAL A 418 14.84 -11.10 12.64
CA VAL A 418 15.42 -11.48 11.35
C VAL A 418 15.87 -12.93 11.40
N VAL A 419 15.56 -13.68 10.34
CA VAL A 419 16.01 -15.05 10.13
C VAL A 419 16.60 -15.14 8.73
N ASP A 420 17.89 -15.41 8.64
CA ASP A 420 18.68 -15.47 7.39
C ASP A 420 19.52 -16.74 7.29
N LYS A 421 19.23 -17.74 8.13
CA LYS A 421 19.94 -19.02 8.20
C LYS A 421 18.95 -20.19 8.24
N GLU A 422 19.44 -21.36 7.84
CA GLU A 422 18.79 -22.69 7.91
C GLU A 422 17.54 -22.89 7.04
N VAL A 423 16.57 -21.97 7.12
CA VAL A 423 15.29 -22.02 6.39
C VAL A 423 15.25 -21.09 5.17
N CYS A 424 16.38 -20.45 4.88
CA CYS A 424 16.60 -19.59 3.72
C CYS A 424 17.17 -20.38 2.53
N HIS A 425 17.21 -19.76 1.35
CA HIS A 425 17.75 -20.39 0.15
C HIS A 425 19.24 -20.72 0.33
N PRO A 426 19.71 -21.91 -0.06
CA PRO A 426 21.08 -22.36 0.22
C PRO A 426 22.17 -21.57 -0.52
N LYS A 427 21.79 -20.79 -1.54
CA LYS A 427 22.73 -20.06 -2.41
C LYS A 427 22.40 -18.58 -2.65
N ASN A 428 21.13 -18.23 -2.49
CA ASN A 428 20.67 -16.89 -2.86
C ASN A 428 20.61 -16.08 -1.58
N PHE A 429 20.76 -14.77 -1.68
CA PHE A 429 20.61 -13.93 -0.52
C PHE A 429 19.13 -13.65 -0.27
N ASP A 430 18.55 -14.33 0.72
CA ASP A 430 17.20 -14.12 1.20
C ASP A 430 17.13 -14.12 2.73
N PHE A 431 16.11 -13.49 3.29
CA PHE A 431 15.87 -13.45 4.73
C PHE A 431 14.40 -13.18 5.06
N TYR A 432 13.95 -13.67 6.20
CA TYR A 432 12.65 -13.33 6.77
C TYR A 432 12.79 -12.21 7.79
N MET A 433 11.87 -11.25 7.80
CA MET A 433 11.86 -10.17 8.78
C MET A 433 10.46 -9.92 9.38
N CYS A 434 10.41 -9.77 10.70
CA CYS A 434 9.25 -9.28 11.43
C CYS A 434 9.44 -7.80 11.80
N ALA A 435 9.17 -6.86 10.91
CA ALA A 435 9.39 -5.45 11.24
C ALA A 435 8.35 -4.83 12.20
N HIS A 436 7.20 -5.49 12.40
CA HIS A 436 6.02 -4.92 13.05
C HIS A 436 5.52 -5.79 14.22
N ALA A 437 4.72 -5.21 15.11
CA ALA A 437 4.06 -5.98 16.17
C ALA A 437 2.85 -6.75 15.65
N GLY A 438 2.88 -8.07 15.82
CA GLY A 438 1.74 -8.97 15.59
C GLY A 438 0.64 -8.79 16.62
N MET A 439 -0.26 -7.82 16.41
CA MET A 439 -1.35 -7.54 17.35
C MET A 439 -2.44 -8.63 17.38
N ILE A 440 -2.61 -9.36 16.28
CA ILE A 440 -3.75 -10.26 16.08
C ILE A 440 -3.28 -11.52 15.37
N GLY A 441 -3.63 -12.67 15.94
CA GLY A 441 -3.30 -13.97 15.38
C GLY A 441 -1.79 -14.27 15.41
N THR A 442 -1.34 -15.10 14.48
CA THR A 442 0.08 -15.46 14.32
C THR A 442 0.70 -14.55 13.25
N SER A 443 1.82 -13.94 13.59
CA SER A 443 2.55 -13.03 12.72
C SER A 443 3.07 -13.77 11.51
N ARG A 444 3.09 -13.04 10.40
CA ARG A 444 3.75 -13.47 9.19
C ARG A 444 4.89 -12.50 8.92
N LEU A 445 6.10 -13.05 8.94
CA LEU A 445 7.30 -12.31 8.56
C LEU A 445 7.24 -12.05 7.06
N THR A 446 7.84 -10.99 6.58
CA THR A 446 7.99 -10.79 5.13
C THR A 446 9.28 -11.48 4.71
N HIS A 447 9.22 -12.28 3.64
CA HIS A 447 10.39 -12.93 3.05
C HIS A 447 10.96 -12.02 1.97
N TYR A 448 12.20 -11.59 2.14
CA TYR A 448 12.91 -10.74 1.19
C TYR A 448 13.91 -11.58 0.41
N HIS A 449 13.90 -11.47 -0.91
CA HIS A 449 14.86 -12.09 -1.81
C HIS A 449 15.63 -11.01 -2.57
N VAL A 450 16.95 -11.01 -2.46
CA VAL A 450 17.83 -10.15 -3.25
C VAL A 450 18.11 -10.85 -4.57
N LEU A 451 17.53 -10.32 -5.64
CA LEU A 451 17.67 -10.91 -6.98
C LEU A 451 18.88 -10.37 -7.73
N HIS A 452 19.26 -9.11 -7.45
CA HIS A 452 20.37 -8.41 -8.09
C HIS A 452 20.93 -7.37 -7.13
N ASP A 453 22.25 -7.20 -7.06
CA ASP A 453 22.88 -6.17 -6.21
C ASP A 453 24.25 -5.71 -6.76
N GLU A 454 24.25 -4.57 -7.44
CA GLU A 454 25.47 -3.87 -7.91
C GLU A 454 25.96 -2.81 -6.93
N ILE A 455 25.10 -2.40 -5.99
CA ILE A 455 25.42 -1.41 -4.97
C ILE A 455 26.40 -2.04 -3.96
N GLY A 456 26.22 -3.32 -3.66
CA GLY A 456 27.11 -4.12 -2.82
C GLY A 456 26.76 -4.03 -1.35
N PHE A 457 25.50 -4.25 -1.01
CA PHE A 457 25.04 -4.31 0.37
C PHE A 457 25.64 -5.52 1.09
N THR A 458 26.11 -5.31 2.31
CA THR A 458 26.26 -6.42 3.25
C THR A 458 24.90 -6.87 3.77
N ALA A 459 24.85 -8.10 4.32
CA ALA A 459 23.59 -8.63 4.85
C ALA A 459 23.01 -7.76 5.97
N ASP A 460 23.87 -7.29 6.89
CA ASP A 460 23.45 -6.45 8.01
C ASP A 460 22.96 -5.07 7.52
N GLU A 461 23.68 -4.42 6.60
CA GLU A 461 23.26 -3.13 6.05
C GLU A 461 21.89 -3.22 5.36
N LEU A 462 21.66 -4.27 4.57
CA LEU A 462 20.38 -4.43 3.88
C LEU A 462 19.24 -4.71 4.86
N GLN A 463 19.47 -5.56 5.85
CA GLN A 463 18.45 -5.90 6.85
C GLN A 463 18.12 -4.67 7.72
N GLU A 464 19.10 -3.89 8.15
CA GLU A 464 18.88 -2.64 8.87
C GLU A 464 18.16 -1.59 8.00
N PHE A 465 18.49 -1.52 6.71
CA PHE A 465 17.83 -0.64 5.76
C PHE A 465 16.36 -1.00 5.56
N VAL A 466 16.06 -2.28 5.32
CA VAL A 466 14.70 -2.80 5.19
C VAL A 466 13.91 -2.57 6.46
N HIS A 467 14.51 -2.82 7.63
CA HIS A 467 13.88 -2.55 8.92
C HIS A 467 13.55 -1.07 9.08
N SER A 468 14.48 -0.17 8.75
CA SER A 468 14.30 1.28 8.82
C SER A 468 13.16 1.78 7.92
N LEU A 469 13.08 1.26 6.68
CA LEU A 469 12.00 1.59 5.75
C LEU A 469 10.61 1.15 6.25
N SER A 470 10.51 0.24 7.20
CA SER A 470 9.24 -0.12 7.84
C SER A 470 8.76 0.93 8.87
N TYR A 471 9.59 1.90 9.26
CA TYR A 471 9.23 2.97 10.20
C TYR A 471 8.91 4.32 9.55
N VAL A 472 9.22 4.50 8.27
CA VAL A 472 8.99 5.78 7.54
C VAL A 472 7.59 5.91 6.93
N TYR A 473 6.65 5.09 7.39
CA TYR A 473 5.27 5.11 6.94
C TYR A 473 4.47 6.25 7.58
N GLN A 474 4.24 7.31 6.82
CA GLN A 474 3.70 8.60 7.28
C GLN A 474 2.23 8.52 7.72
N ARG A 475 1.50 7.42 7.50
CA ARG A 475 0.04 7.36 7.75
C ARG A 475 -0.33 6.87 9.15
N SER A 476 0.61 6.33 9.91
CA SER A 476 0.36 5.75 11.24
C SER A 476 1.61 5.74 12.10
N THR A 477 1.44 5.64 13.41
CA THR A 477 2.55 5.58 14.38
C THR A 477 2.94 4.14 14.74
N THR A 478 3.01 3.28 13.73
CA THR A 478 3.33 1.86 13.87
C THR A 478 4.20 1.42 12.71
N ALA A 479 5.19 0.57 13.00
CA ALA A 479 5.97 -0.10 11.97
C ALA A 479 5.05 -0.99 11.12
N ILE A 480 5.29 -1.00 9.82
CA ILE A 480 4.52 -1.78 8.84
C ILE A 480 5.23 -3.11 8.53
N SER A 481 4.46 -4.10 8.07
CA SER A 481 4.99 -5.46 7.85
C SER A 481 5.95 -5.58 6.66
N VAL A 482 5.85 -4.66 5.71
CA VAL A 482 6.71 -4.57 4.53
C VAL A 482 7.24 -3.14 4.45
N VAL A 483 8.22 -2.86 3.59
CA VAL A 483 8.82 -1.52 3.47
C VAL A 483 7.79 -0.48 3.00
N ALA A 484 7.95 0.77 3.44
CA ALA A 484 7.09 1.89 3.06
C ALA A 484 6.87 2.07 1.54
N PRO A 485 7.89 2.01 0.66
CA PRO A 485 7.68 2.19 -0.78
C PRO A 485 6.69 1.18 -1.37
N ILE A 486 6.76 -0.11 -0.99
CA ILE A 486 5.78 -1.13 -1.40
C ILE A 486 4.39 -0.79 -0.86
N MET A 487 4.27 -0.48 0.43
CA MET A 487 2.96 -0.14 1.01
C MET A 487 2.33 1.07 0.31
N TYR A 488 3.12 2.06 -0.09
CA TYR A 488 2.63 3.20 -0.84
C TYR A 488 2.21 2.83 -2.26
N ALA A 489 2.95 1.95 -2.95
CA ALA A 489 2.57 1.46 -4.28
C ALA A 489 1.21 0.76 -4.23
N HIS A 490 1.02 -0.11 -3.23
CA HIS A 490 -0.26 -0.77 -2.97
C HIS A 490 -1.40 0.22 -2.74
N LEU A 491 -1.16 1.27 -1.95
CA LEU A 491 -2.18 2.30 -1.68
C LEU A 491 -2.50 3.14 -2.92
N ALA A 492 -1.50 3.46 -3.74
CA ALA A 492 -1.68 4.19 -4.98
C ALA A 492 -2.49 3.36 -5.99
N ALA A 493 -2.12 2.09 -6.20
CA ALA A 493 -2.85 1.16 -7.07
C ALA A 493 -4.29 0.97 -6.60
N ALA A 494 -4.50 0.69 -5.30
CA ALA A 494 -5.82 0.51 -4.73
C ALA A 494 -6.69 1.77 -4.84
N GLN A 495 -6.13 2.96 -4.61
CA GLN A 495 -6.88 4.21 -4.71
C GLN A 495 -7.26 4.53 -6.16
N VAL A 496 -6.31 4.45 -7.09
CA VAL A 496 -6.60 4.77 -8.50
C VAL A 496 -7.45 3.69 -9.17
N GLY A 497 -7.40 2.45 -8.68
CA GLY A 497 -8.35 1.41 -9.10
C GLY A 497 -9.80 1.68 -8.76
N THR A 498 -10.07 2.62 -7.87
CA THR A 498 -11.45 3.08 -7.65
C THR A 498 -11.95 4.05 -8.73
N PHE A 499 -11.06 4.57 -9.60
CA PHE A 499 -11.44 5.47 -10.70
C PHE A 499 -12.14 4.72 -11.84
N VAL A 500 -11.78 3.44 -12.01
CA VAL A 500 -12.26 2.58 -13.09
C VAL A 500 -13.57 1.91 -12.67
N LYS A 501 -14.69 2.36 -13.26
CA LYS A 501 -15.99 1.69 -13.15
C LYS A 501 -16.18 0.66 -14.27
N LEU A 502 -16.94 -0.38 -13.96
CA LEU A 502 -17.37 -1.42 -14.92
C LEU A 502 -18.25 -0.87 -16.05
N GLU A 503 -18.95 0.24 -15.83
CA GLU A 503 -19.88 0.84 -16.80
C GLU A 503 -19.17 1.48 -18.01
N ASP A 504 -17.89 1.84 -17.88
CA ASP A 504 -17.05 2.35 -18.98
C ASP A 504 -16.56 1.21 -19.90
N MET A 505 -16.90 -0.06 -19.60
CA MET A 505 -16.47 -1.24 -20.36
C MET A 505 -17.65 -1.84 -21.13
N SER A 506 -18.08 -1.17 -22.22
CA SER A 506 -19.01 -1.77 -23.18
C SER A 506 -18.42 -3.07 -23.76
N ALA A 507 -19.22 -4.13 -23.78
CA ALA A 507 -18.80 -5.46 -24.23
C ALA A 507 -18.40 -5.45 -25.72
N GLY A 508 -17.10 -5.47 -25.99
CA GLY A 508 -16.51 -5.63 -27.32
C GLY A 508 -15.05 -5.18 -27.32
N SER A 509 -14.11 -6.14 -27.36
CA SER A 509 -12.66 -5.98 -27.59
C SER A 509 -12.07 -4.58 -27.36
N ILE A 510 -12.19 -4.03 -26.15
CA ILE A 510 -11.63 -2.71 -25.83
C ILE A 510 -10.15 -2.89 -25.44
N PRO A 511 -9.21 -2.10 -26.01
CA PRO A 511 -7.85 -2.01 -25.46
C PRO A 511 -7.91 -1.63 -23.97
N VAL A 512 -6.95 -2.11 -23.18
CA VAL A 512 -6.86 -1.83 -21.74
C VAL A 512 -7.02 -0.31 -21.52
N PRO A 513 -8.05 0.16 -20.79
CA PRO A 513 -8.35 1.59 -20.71
C PRO A 513 -7.22 2.31 -19.97
N GLU A 514 -6.68 3.36 -20.57
CA GLU A 514 -5.64 4.17 -19.93
C GLU A 514 -6.22 4.95 -18.74
N LEU A 515 -5.48 4.97 -17.63
CA LEU A 515 -5.86 5.75 -16.45
C LEU A 515 -5.68 7.25 -16.73
N PRO A 516 -6.57 8.11 -16.21
CA PRO A 516 -6.36 9.54 -16.33
C PRO A 516 -5.10 9.95 -15.55
N ARG A 517 -4.25 10.77 -16.17
CA ARG A 517 -3.11 11.38 -15.49
C ARG A 517 -3.61 12.24 -14.33
N LEU A 518 -2.89 12.20 -13.22
CA LEU A 518 -3.20 13.06 -12.08
C LEU A 518 -2.87 14.51 -12.42
N HIS A 519 -3.69 15.42 -11.92
CA HIS A 519 -3.52 16.86 -12.12
C HIS A 519 -2.18 17.34 -11.56
N GLU A 520 -1.55 18.30 -12.22
CA GLU A 520 -0.18 18.76 -11.91
C GLU A 520 -0.01 19.23 -10.45
N ASN A 521 -1.02 19.91 -9.93
CA ASN A 521 -1.10 20.38 -8.53
C ASN A 521 -0.99 19.26 -7.48
N VAL A 522 -1.41 18.03 -7.80
CA VAL A 522 -1.48 16.92 -6.82
C VAL A 522 -0.57 15.75 -7.17
N ARG A 523 -0.14 15.60 -8.44
CA ARG A 523 0.61 14.44 -8.93
C ARG A 523 1.98 14.24 -8.27
N SER A 524 2.52 15.28 -7.64
CA SER A 524 3.81 15.23 -6.92
C SER A 524 3.66 15.00 -5.41
N SER A 525 2.43 14.96 -4.90
CA SER A 525 2.12 14.76 -3.49
C SER A 525 1.96 13.27 -3.12
N MET A 526 1.90 12.99 -1.83
CA MET A 526 1.50 11.68 -1.30
C MET A 526 -0.03 11.54 -1.30
N PHE A 527 -0.69 11.76 -2.44
CA PHE A 527 -2.15 11.76 -2.60
C PHE A 527 -2.84 10.45 -2.16
N PHE A 528 -2.09 9.36 -2.13
CA PHE A 528 -2.46 8.00 -1.70
C PHE A 528 -2.46 7.81 -0.18
N CYS A 529 -2.05 8.81 0.59
CA CYS A 529 -2.11 8.77 2.05
C CYS A 529 -3.53 8.82 2.63
#